data_AF-A0A1B0G648-F1
#
_entry.id   AF-A0A1B0G648-F1
#
_cell.length_a   1.000
_cell.length_b   1.000
_cell.length_c   1.000
_cell.angle_alpha   90.00
_cell.angle_beta   90.00
_cell.angle_gamma   90.00
#
_symmetry.space_group_name_H-M   'P 1'
#
loop_
_entity.id
_entity.type
_entity.pdbx_description
1 polymer ?
#
loop_
_entity_poly.entity_id
_entity_poly.type
_entity_poly.pdbx_seq_one_letter_code
_entity_poly.pdbx_strand_id
1 'polypeptide(L)'
;MAEEIDDNGFYREDFSAESDWEIFNAQMCEIFQTWELSTSDDWGREFNAGELFNCKWHVKEENLKYRDKKITITYYKADLKTQDLNTIDKSKAPLHVDLMSRNNTFSPSMTDSLQSKRVVHTLARYYGLRRFVLLQVVDSQGANLNNQSDFGITSFLSSIFVVTAELNWSVPVFLQIFHPTWCYFVGVGMTFNMRTNFDAVSLHDAPERMRYLSGLLKIFKEKVPHSYEKPAIVSVQNIYDLDEIRLKVPMYVPFDLNPLEVRVISLSQFTALPHGYFSDSKSDIYAIFTWPEIAENTAIDSELQTQFTPSKAHYGFVQLMSHATSYLSSCLTDFKRLSESKSALQSYIGRYFSNTAAISELELENHSTKTKLMKMRSAMQQENYYKLYKETEQQSQKKVPGPMTDLVLNQMLYYLFPDMHPEKPLFPYETPQHDPHRIKSAKPDSLVQRLSCLLATCNAHFGGERGLVQIWASFIKELRFLWDNCLPIPGVLKCDTSPLDANLFWLSWASNSTPLNSQKAQF
;
A
#
# COMPACT_ATOMS: atom_id res chain seq x y z
N MET A 1 74.87 17.28 -53.32
CA MET A 1 73.58 16.57 -53.37
C MET A 1 73.55 15.61 -52.21
N ALA A 2 72.96 16.04 -51.10
CA ALA A 2 72.48 15.18 -50.04
C ALA A 2 71.05 15.67 -49.83
N GLU A 3 70.08 14.88 -50.29
CA GLU A 3 68.66 15.16 -50.06
C GLU A 3 68.40 15.06 -48.56
N GLU A 4 67.84 16.14 -48.03
CA GLU A 4 67.25 16.22 -46.70
C GLU A 4 66.02 15.31 -46.69
N ILE A 5 66.04 14.26 -45.87
CA ILE A 5 64.82 13.61 -45.41
C ILE A 5 64.52 14.25 -44.06
N ASP A 6 63.49 15.10 -44.09
CA ASP A 6 62.89 15.79 -42.96
C ASP A 6 62.28 14.76 -41.99
N ASP A 7 62.88 14.64 -40.80
CA ASP A 7 62.38 13.84 -39.67
C ASP A 7 61.16 14.48 -38.96
N ASN A 8 60.51 15.48 -39.57
CA ASN A 8 59.28 16.10 -39.05
C ASN A 8 58.04 15.55 -39.76
N GLY A 9 57.57 14.37 -39.36
CA GLY A 9 56.32 13.87 -39.92
C GLY A 9 55.76 12.56 -39.39
N PHE A 10 56.39 11.89 -38.43
CA PHE A 10 55.73 10.80 -37.72
C PHE A 10 54.85 11.40 -36.61
N TYR A 11 53.76 12.05 -37.01
CA TYR A 11 52.58 12.15 -36.16
C TYR A 11 52.16 10.70 -35.84
N ARG A 12 52.59 10.19 -34.68
CA ARG A 12 51.83 9.16 -34.00
C ARG A 12 50.55 9.88 -33.58
N GLU A 13 49.55 9.87 -34.46
CA GLU A 13 48.18 10.06 -34.02
C GLU A 13 47.95 8.97 -32.96
N ASP A 14 47.84 9.38 -31.70
CA ASP A 14 47.38 8.49 -30.64
C ASP A 14 45.95 8.09 -31.01
N PHE A 15 45.81 6.95 -31.69
CA PHE A 15 44.53 6.27 -31.95
C PHE A 15 43.96 5.63 -30.68
N SER A 16 44.17 6.25 -29.52
CA SER A 16 43.55 5.88 -28.25
C SER A 16 42.14 6.48 -28.19
N ALA A 17 41.33 6.26 -29.21
CA ALA A 17 39.91 6.52 -29.10
C ALA A 17 39.35 5.45 -28.15
N GLU A 18 39.14 5.84 -26.89
CA GLU A 18 38.49 4.98 -25.90
C GLU A 18 37.23 4.39 -26.52
N SER A 19 37.18 3.07 -26.60
CA SER A 19 36.02 2.39 -27.17
C SER A 19 34.79 2.69 -26.31
N ASP A 20 33.59 2.69 -26.91
CA ASP A 20 32.34 2.85 -26.14
C ASP A 20 32.26 1.89 -24.94
N TRP A 21 32.86 0.69 -25.09
CA TRP A 21 32.93 -0.32 -24.04
C TRP A 21 33.86 0.07 -22.89
N GLU A 22 35.02 0.67 -23.17
CA GLU A 22 35.93 1.22 -22.16
C GLU A 22 35.31 2.43 -21.44
N ILE A 23 34.66 3.33 -22.19
CA ILE A 23 33.93 4.48 -21.62
C ILE A 23 32.84 3.97 -20.66
N PHE A 24 32.09 2.94 -21.07
CA PHE A 24 31.07 2.33 -20.21
C PHE A 24 31.65 1.69 -18.95
N ASN A 25 32.78 0.97 -19.06
CA ASN A 25 33.46 0.40 -17.89
C ASN A 25 33.96 1.50 -16.95
N ALA A 26 34.54 2.58 -17.47
CA ALA A 26 35.01 3.72 -16.69
C ALA A 26 33.87 4.41 -15.95
N GLN A 27 32.73 4.65 -16.63
CA GLN A 27 31.52 5.20 -16.00
C GLN A 27 30.99 4.29 -14.89
N MET A 28 30.95 2.97 -15.10
CA MET A 28 30.56 2.05 -14.04
C MET A 28 31.51 2.10 -12.85
N CYS A 29 32.83 2.12 -13.09
CA CYS A 29 33.84 2.28 -12.04
C CYS A 29 33.65 3.58 -11.25
N GLU A 30 33.36 4.70 -11.93
CA GLU A 30 33.12 6.00 -11.29
C GLU A 30 31.89 5.98 -10.38
N ILE A 31 30.75 5.44 -10.85
CA ILE A 31 29.52 5.29 -10.06
C ILE A 31 29.81 4.46 -8.81
N PHE A 32 30.48 3.34 -9.01
CA PHE A 32 30.84 2.38 -7.99
C PHE A 32 31.74 3.03 -6.92
N GLN A 33 32.71 3.84 -7.31
CA GLN A 33 33.60 4.55 -6.39
C GLN A 33 32.85 5.67 -5.65
N THR A 34 32.02 6.43 -6.35
CA THR A 34 31.17 7.49 -5.78
C THR A 34 30.20 6.94 -4.74
N TRP A 35 29.71 5.72 -4.91
CA TRP A 35 28.82 5.09 -3.96
C TRP A 35 29.52 4.51 -2.72
N GLU A 36 30.86 4.48 -2.69
CA GLU A 36 31.68 3.98 -1.59
C GLU A 36 31.28 2.56 -1.16
N LEU A 37 31.11 1.66 -2.13
CA LEU A 37 30.56 0.31 -1.89
C LEU A 37 31.34 -0.54 -0.86
N SER A 38 32.62 -0.24 -0.65
CA SER A 38 33.55 -0.98 0.20
C SER A 38 33.80 -0.36 1.58
N THR A 39 33.48 0.92 1.80
CA THR A 39 34.03 1.71 2.93
C THR A 39 33.35 1.46 4.28
N SER A 40 32.22 0.76 4.31
CA SER A 40 31.44 0.69 5.54
C SER A 40 31.79 -0.54 6.38
N ASP A 41 32.32 -0.28 7.57
CA ASP A 41 32.80 -1.24 8.58
C ASP A 41 31.73 -2.23 9.11
N ASP A 42 30.46 -2.12 8.72
CA ASP A 42 29.36 -3.00 9.12
C ASP A 42 29.28 -4.33 8.34
N TRP A 43 30.20 -4.56 7.41
CA TRP A 43 30.17 -5.70 6.50
C TRP A 43 31.14 -6.82 6.92
N GLY A 44 30.63 -8.05 6.96
CA GLY A 44 31.40 -9.23 7.38
C GLY A 44 31.07 -9.70 8.80
N ARG A 45 30.20 -9.01 9.54
CA ARG A 45 29.60 -9.58 10.77
C ARG A 45 28.59 -10.67 10.44
N GLU A 46 28.36 -11.61 11.35
CA GLU A 46 27.28 -12.58 11.19
C GLU A 46 25.89 -11.90 11.34
N PHE A 47 24.88 -12.47 10.68
CA PHE A 47 23.50 -12.01 10.79
C PHE A 47 22.85 -12.55 12.06
N ASN A 48 21.94 -11.78 12.67
CA ASN A 48 20.98 -12.36 13.60
C ASN A 48 19.88 -13.13 12.83
N ALA A 49 19.18 -14.03 13.50
CA ALA A 49 18.10 -14.82 12.91
C ALA A 49 17.03 -13.92 12.26
N GLY A 50 16.84 -14.09 10.94
CA GLY A 50 15.84 -13.35 10.17
C GLY A 50 16.07 -11.84 10.06
N GLU A 51 17.27 -11.35 10.39
CA GLU A 51 17.58 -9.91 10.41
C GLU A 51 17.50 -9.28 9.01
N LEU A 52 18.00 -10.01 7.99
CA LEU A 52 18.03 -9.57 6.60
C LEU A 52 16.62 -9.33 6.03
N PHE A 53 15.63 -10.08 6.51
CA PHE A 53 14.27 -10.02 6.00
C PHE A 53 13.40 -8.97 6.71
N ASN A 54 13.82 -8.53 7.91
CA ASN A 54 13.07 -7.58 8.72
C ASN A 54 13.65 -6.15 8.68
N CYS A 55 14.79 -5.96 8.00
CA CYS A 55 15.46 -4.67 7.92
C CYS A 55 14.85 -3.75 6.86
N LYS A 56 15.21 -2.46 6.95
CA LYS A 56 14.97 -1.50 5.86
C LYS A 56 16.07 -1.65 4.81
N TRP A 57 15.76 -1.26 3.58
CA TRP A 57 16.71 -1.32 2.47
C TRP A 57 16.99 0.09 1.96
N HIS A 58 18.27 0.43 1.88
CA HIS A 58 18.76 1.62 1.20
C HIS A 58 19.00 1.28 -0.27
N VAL A 59 18.36 2.02 -1.17
CA VAL A 59 18.43 1.82 -2.61
C VAL A 59 18.97 3.08 -3.27
N LYS A 60 20.10 2.98 -3.97
CA LYS A 60 20.62 4.03 -4.87
C LYS A 60 20.40 3.60 -6.30
N GLU A 61 20.02 4.52 -7.16
CA GLU A 61 19.75 4.23 -8.58
C GLU A 61 20.42 5.29 -9.45
N GLU A 62 21.05 4.84 -10.54
CA GLU A 62 21.64 5.70 -11.54
C GLU A 62 21.41 5.13 -12.94
N ASN A 63 21.30 6.02 -13.92
CA ASN A 63 20.94 5.66 -15.29
C ASN A 63 22.08 5.98 -16.24
N LEU A 64 22.57 4.96 -16.95
CA LEU A 64 23.57 5.06 -18.00
C LEU A 64 22.94 4.82 -19.37
N LYS A 65 23.63 5.31 -20.40
CA LYS A 65 23.33 4.98 -21.79
C LYS A 65 24.54 4.28 -22.39
N TYR A 66 24.31 3.14 -23.02
CA TYR A 66 25.33 2.42 -23.75
C TYR A 66 24.76 2.04 -25.12
N ARG A 67 25.27 2.68 -26.17
CA ARG A 67 24.70 2.60 -27.52
C ARG A 67 23.21 2.96 -27.49
N ASP A 68 22.36 2.12 -28.08
CA ASP A 68 20.90 2.31 -28.11
C ASP A 68 20.17 1.75 -26.88
N LYS A 69 20.90 1.35 -25.82
CA LYS A 69 20.34 0.74 -24.62
C LYS A 69 20.40 1.68 -23.43
N LYS A 70 19.31 1.74 -22.68
CA LYS A 70 19.24 2.40 -21.38
C LYS A 70 19.54 1.37 -20.30
N ILE A 71 20.47 1.72 -19.43
CA ILE A 71 20.93 0.86 -18.34
C ILE A 71 20.59 1.55 -17.03
N THR A 72 19.89 0.84 -16.17
CA THR A 72 19.60 1.29 -14.82
C THR A 72 20.44 0.44 -13.88
N ILE A 73 21.35 1.10 -13.15
CA ILE A 73 22.20 0.50 -12.15
C ILE A 73 21.57 0.80 -10.79
N THR A 74 21.27 -0.23 -10.02
CA THR A 74 20.65 -0.11 -8.72
C THR A 74 21.52 -0.79 -7.66
N TYR A 75 21.95 -0.03 -6.65
CA TYR A 75 22.66 -0.56 -5.50
C TYR A 75 21.70 -0.76 -4.32
N TYR A 76 21.65 -1.99 -3.82
CA TYR A 76 20.87 -2.38 -2.67
C TYR A 76 21.79 -2.59 -1.46
N LYS A 77 21.48 -1.96 -0.33
CA LYS A 77 22.14 -2.16 0.96
C LYS A 77 21.11 -2.34 2.07
N ALA A 78 21.22 -3.43 2.82
CA ALA A 78 20.44 -3.65 4.03
C ALA A 78 20.89 -2.68 5.14
N ASP A 79 19.93 -1.98 5.76
CA ASP A 79 20.13 -1.12 6.92
C ASP A 79 20.03 -1.97 8.19
N LEU A 80 21.18 -2.51 8.59
CA LEU A 80 21.30 -3.40 9.73
C LEU A 80 21.75 -2.61 10.96
N LYS A 81 21.20 -2.95 12.13
CA LYS A 81 21.64 -2.32 13.38
C LYS A 81 23.13 -2.63 13.60
N THR A 82 23.91 -1.59 13.88
CA THR A 82 25.33 -1.74 14.18
C THR A 82 25.47 -2.45 15.53
N GLN A 83 25.91 -3.71 15.50
CA GLN A 83 26.44 -4.40 16.68
C GLN A 83 27.94 -4.11 16.80
N ASP A 84 28.53 -4.43 17.95
CA ASP A 84 29.95 -4.19 18.22
C ASP A 84 30.86 -4.75 17.12
N LEU A 85 31.62 -3.86 16.47
CA LEU A 85 32.55 -4.14 15.37
C LEU A 85 33.67 -5.13 15.74
N ASN A 86 33.82 -5.45 17.02
CA ASN A 86 34.78 -6.42 17.55
C ASN A 86 34.50 -7.88 17.12
N THR A 87 33.34 -8.15 16.52
CA THR A 87 32.92 -9.49 16.08
C THR A 87 33.26 -9.79 14.61
N ILE A 88 33.84 -8.83 13.88
CA ILE A 88 34.13 -8.98 12.45
C ILE A 88 35.43 -9.76 12.27
N ASP A 89 35.30 -10.98 11.76
CA ASP A 89 36.44 -11.81 11.36
C ASP A 89 37.01 -11.29 10.03
N LYS A 90 38.06 -10.46 10.13
CA LYS A 90 38.75 -9.88 8.97
C LYS A 90 39.42 -10.92 8.06
N SER A 91 39.53 -12.18 8.49
CA SER A 91 40.09 -13.25 7.66
C SER A 91 39.12 -13.73 6.58
N LYS A 92 37.81 -13.53 6.77
CA LYS A 92 36.77 -13.96 5.83
C LYS A 92 36.36 -12.81 4.93
N ALA A 93 36.22 -13.11 3.65
CA ALA A 93 35.64 -12.14 2.73
C ALA A 93 34.16 -11.88 3.09
N PRO A 94 33.74 -10.61 3.22
CA PRO A 94 32.39 -10.28 3.67
C PRO A 94 31.25 -10.87 2.83
N LEU A 95 31.46 -11.04 1.52
CA LEU A 95 30.53 -11.74 0.62
C LEU A 95 30.26 -13.17 1.08
N HIS A 96 31.31 -13.91 1.43
CA HIS A 96 31.21 -15.31 1.80
C HIS A 96 30.65 -15.50 3.19
N VAL A 97 30.82 -14.51 4.09
CA VAL A 97 30.09 -14.49 5.37
C VAL A 97 28.58 -14.47 5.12
N ASP A 98 28.11 -13.69 4.14
CA ASP A 98 26.70 -13.64 3.79
C ASP A 98 26.21 -14.96 3.19
N LEU A 99 26.92 -15.46 2.16
CA LEU A 99 26.56 -16.68 1.44
C LEU A 99 26.53 -17.92 2.35
N MET A 100 27.40 -17.96 3.36
CA MET A 100 27.52 -19.08 4.30
C MET A 100 26.70 -18.88 5.57
N SER A 101 25.88 -17.83 5.65
CA SER A 101 25.09 -17.55 6.84
C SER A 101 23.91 -18.51 7.00
N ARG A 102 23.88 -19.19 8.14
CA ARG A 102 22.80 -20.11 8.53
C ARG A 102 21.53 -19.39 9.00
N ASN A 103 21.69 -18.17 9.50
CA ASN A 103 20.60 -17.42 10.15
C ASN A 103 19.57 -16.84 9.16
N ASN A 104 19.87 -16.89 7.86
CA ASN A 104 19.00 -16.40 6.79
C ASN A 104 18.73 -17.46 5.71
N THR A 105 18.93 -18.75 5.99
CA THR A 105 18.77 -19.83 5.01
C THR A 105 17.37 -19.91 4.41
N PHE A 106 16.33 -19.64 5.21
CA PHE A 106 14.94 -19.62 4.74
C PHE A 106 14.36 -18.22 4.82
N SER A 107 13.90 -17.72 3.68
CA SER A 107 13.20 -16.44 3.59
C SER A 107 11.69 -16.60 3.85
N PRO A 108 11.01 -15.62 4.47
CA PRO A 108 9.54 -15.60 4.58
C PRO A 108 8.89 -15.81 3.21
N SER A 109 7.80 -16.57 3.07
CA SER A 109 7.24 -17.04 1.78
C SER A 109 7.11 -15.97 0.65
N MET A 110 7.21 -16.40 -0.62
CA MET A 110 7.35 -15.56 -1.84
C MET A 110 6.18 -14.62 -2.13
N THR A 111 5.07 -14.76 -1.42
CA THR A 111 3.83 -14.04 -1.70
C THR A 111 3.78 -12.63 -1.11
N ASP A 112 4.83 -12.20 -0.40
CA ASP A 112 4.96 -10.84 0.18
C ASP A 112 5.12 -9.70 -0.85
N SER A 113 4.96 -10.01 -2.14
CA SER A 113 4.96 -9.06 -3.27
C SER A 113 3.93 -7.92 -3.16
N LEU A 114 2.94 -8.04 -2.26
CA LEU A 114 1.90 -7.01 -2.04
C LEU A 114 2.19 -6.05 -0.89
N GLN A 115 3.21 -6.28 -0.06
CA GLN A 115 3.62 -5.31 0.96
C GLN A 115 4.61 -4.30 0.39
N SER A 116 4.10 -3.27 -0.29
CA SER A 116 4.83 -2.15 -0.92
C SER A 116 5.89 -1.42 -0.04
N LYS A 117 6.03 -1.74 1.25
CA LYS A 117 6.99 -1.08 2.17
C LYS A 117 8.06 -2.00 2.77
N ARG A 118 8.03 -3.31 2.49
CA ARG A 118 8.99 -4.30 3.06
C ARG A 118 9.42 -5.37 2.05
N VAL A 119 9.35 -5.10 0.75
CA VAL A 119 9.75 -6.09 -0.26
C VAL A 119 11.27 -6.24 -0.25
N VAL A 120 11.76 -7.31 0.35
CA VAL A 120 13.15 -7.76 0.21
C VAL A 120 13.35 -8.19 -1.25
N HIS A 121 14.39 -7.69 -1.90
CA HIS A 121 14.67 -8.04 -3.29
C HIS A 121 14.98 -9.54 -3.44
N THR A 122 14.56 -10.14 -4.56
CA THR A 122 14.69 -11.58 -4.81
C THR A 122 16.12 -12.10 -4.69
N LEU A 123 17.13 -11.33 -5.10
CA LEU A 123 18.55 -11.70 -4.96
C LEU A 123 19.01 -11.86 -3.51
N ALA A 124 18.58 -10.95 -2.62
CA ALA A 124 18.87 -11.07 -1.19
C ALA A 124 18.22 -12.32 -0.59
N ARG A 125 17.08 -12.73 -1.15
CA ARG A 125 16.36 -13.93 -0.76
C ARG A 125 16.97 -15.23 -1.28
N TYR A 126 17.46 -15.25 -2.52
CA TYR A 126 18.10 -16.44 -3.11
C TYR A 126 19.47 -16.71 -2.50
N TYR A 127 20.26 -15.67 -2.27
CA TYR A 127 21.66 -15.81 -1.89
C TYR A 127 21.98 -15.29 -0.47
N GLY A 128 21.03 -14.71 0.26
CA GLY A 128 21.26 -14.20 1.62
C GLY A 128 22.15 -12.95 1.68
N LEU A 129 22.25 -12.20 0.59
CA LEU A 129 23.19 -11.07 0.45
C LEU A 129 22.69 -9.81 1.14
N ARG A 130 23.51 -9.15 1.98
CA ARG A 130 23.17 -7.83 2.56
C ARG A 130 23.35 -6.68 1.57
N ARG A 131 24.18 -6.89 0.54
CA ARG A 131 24.54 -5.90 -0.48
C ARG A 131 24.72 -6.56 -1.82
N PHE A 132 24.23 -5.90 -2.86
CA PHE A 132 24.47 -6.28 -4.24
C PHE A 132 24.12 -5.11 -5.16
N VAL A 133 24.68 -5.15 -6.36
CA VAL A 133 24.33 -4.23 -7.45
C VAL A 133 23.54 -4.99 -8.50
N LEU A 134 22.48 -4.38 -9.03
CA LEU A 134 21.67 -4.90 -10.11
C LEU A 134 21.78 -3.99 -11.33
N LEU A 135 22.08 -4.58 -12.49
CA LEU A 135 22.02 -3.93 -13.79
C LEU A 135 20.77 -4.40 -14.51
N GLN A 136 19.89 -3.45 -14.81
CA GLN A 136 18.71 -3.65 -15.65
C GLN A 136 18.95 -2.97 -16.98
N VAL A 137 18.84 -3.73 -18.07
CA VAL A 137 19.11 -3.22 -19.41
C VAL A 137 17.82 -3.29 -20.23
N VAL A 138 17.41 -2.12 -20.71
CA VAL A 138 16.21 -1.95 -21.51
C VAL A 138 16.62 -1.34 -22.85
N ASP A 139 16.17 -1.95 -23.94
CA ASP A 139 16.42 -1.47 -25.29
C ASP A 139 15.60 -0.20 -25.60
N SER A 140 15.92 0.51 -26.69
CA SER A 140 15.18 1.70 -27.14
C SER A 140 13.68 1.43 -27.37
N GLN A 141 13.29 0.18 -27.63
CA GLN A 141 11.89 -0.26 -27.78
C GLN A 141 11.23 -0.70 -26.47
N GLY A 142 11.90 -0.58 -25.32
CA GLY A 142 11.38 -1.02 -24.03
C GLY A 142 11.51 -2.52 -23.76
N ALA A 143 12.17 -3.27 -24.65
CA ALA A 143 12.39 -4.71 -24.48
C ALA A 143 13.59 -4.98 -23.56
N ASN A 144 13.45 -5.96 -22.66
CA ASN A 144 14.55 -6.43 -21.81
C ASN A 144 15.49 -7.35 -22.60
N LEU A 145 16.72 -7.55 -22.09
CA LEU A 145 17.66 -8.50 -22.68
C LEU A 145 17.04 -9.90 -22.76
N ASN A 146 17.08 -10.52 -23.94
CA ASN A 146 16.68 -11.90 -24.15
C ASN A 146 17.85 -12.69 -24.76
N ASN A 147 17.77 -14.03 -24.67
CA ASN A 147 18.78 -14.94 -25.23
C ASN A 147 18.93 -14.85 -26.76
N GLN A 148 18.17 -14.01 -27.46
CA GLN A 148 18.22 -13.91 -28.93
C GLN A 148 19.38 -13.04 -29.45
N SER A 149 20.22 -12.49 -28.56
CA SER A 149 21.48 -11.85 -28.95
C SER A 149 22.63 -12.21 -28.00
N ASP A 150 23.39 -13.25 -28.35
CA ASP A 150 24.60 -13.67 -27.62
C ASP A 150 25.56 -12.49 -27.37
N PHE A 151 25.62 -11.53 -28.29
CA PHE A 151 26.47 -10.34 -28.17
C PHE A 151 26.05 -9.40 -27.03
N GLY A 152 24.74 -9.30 -26.72
CA GLY A 152 24.26 -8.37 -25.71
C GLY A 152 24.64 -8.79 -24.30
N ILE A 153 24.27 -10.03 -23.93
CA ILE A 153 24.47 -10.54 -22.57
C ILE A 153 25.97 -10.71 -22.28
N THR A 154 26.73 -11.31 -23.20
CA THR A 154 28.17 -11.56 -23.02
C THR A 154 28.96 -10.26 -22.91
N SER A 155 28.62 -9.22 -23.68
CA SER A 155 29.28 -7.91 -23.59
C SER A 155 29.10 -7.26 -22.22
N PHE A 156 27.87 -7.28 -21.67
CA PHE A 156 27.62 -6.72 -20.33
C PHE A 156 28.27 -7.53 -19.23
N LEU A 157 28.24 -8.86 -19.33
CA LEU A 157 28.95 -9.72 -18.39
C LEU A 157 30.46 -9.45 -18.44
N SER A 158 31.04 -9.29 -19.63
CA SER A 158 32.45 -8.92 -19.80
C SER A 158 32.78 -7.59 -19.10
N SER A 159 31.96 -6.55 -19.27
CA SER A 159 32.10 -5.29 -18.54
C SER A 159 32.04 -5.48 -17.03
N ILE A 160 31.05 -6.23 -16.53
CA ILE A 160 30.92 -6.54 -15.10
C ILE A 160 32.18 -7.25 -14.60
N PHE A 161 32.72 -8.21 -15.33
CA PHE A 161 33.94 -8.92 -14.95
C PHE A 161 35.14 -7.99 -14.82
N VAL A 162 35.35 -7.11 -15.80
CA VAL A 162 36.50 -6.19 -15.79
C VAL A 162 36.38 -5.19 -14.65
N VAL A 163 35.22 -4.55 -14.50
CA VAL A 163 34.98 -3.56 -13.44
C VAL A 163 35.10 -4.20 -12.05
N THR A 164 34.53 -5.39 -11.83
CA THR A 164 34.63 -6.08 -10.53
C THR A 164 36.05 -6.56 -10.22
N ALA A 165 36.82 -6.96 -11.24
CA ALA A 165 38.22 -7.36 -11.07
C ALA A 165 39.14 -6.16 -10.81
N GLU A 166 38.88 -5.01 -11.43
CA GLU A 166 39.65 -3.79 -11.21
C GLU A 166 39.44 -3.25 -9.78
N LEU A 167 38.19 -3.23 -9.33
CA LEU A 167 37.84 -2.70 -8.01
C LEU A 167 38.14 -3.68 -6.87
N ASN A 168 38.22 -4.99 -7.15
CA ASN A 168 38.43 -6.06 -6.16
C ASN A 168 37.46 -6.01 -4.96
N TRP A 169 36.25 -5.51 -5.17
CA TRP A 169 35.26 -5.38 -4.11
C TRP A 169 34.44 -6.65 -3.92
N SER A 170 34.18 -6.96 -2.65
CA SER A 170 33.34 -8.10 -2.27
C SER A 170 31.85 -7.94 -2.67
N VAL A 171 31.44 -6.86 -3.36
CA VAL A 171 30.02 -6.59 -3.61
C VAL A 171 29.66 -7.29 -4.91
N PRO A 172 28.73 -8.26 -4.89
CA PRO A 172 28.38 -8.98 -6.10
C PRO A 172 27.53 -8.08 -7.01
N VAL A 173 27.82 -8.16 -8.30
CA VAL A 173 27.15 -7.40 -9.36
C VAL A 173 26.36 -8.39 -10.21
N PHE A 174 25.07 -8.12 -10.41
CA PHE A 174 24.13 -8.95 -11.15
C PHE A 174 23.61 -8.24 -12.38
N LEU A 175 23.42 -8.99 -13.46
CA LEU A 175 22.71 -8.60 -14.67
C LEU A 175 21.34 -9.28 -14.67
N GLN A 176 20.28 -8.49 -14.82
CA GLN A 176 18.95 -9.02 -15.07
C GLN A 176 18.79 -9.44 -16.53
N ILE A 177 18.35 -10.68 -16.74
CA ILE A 177 18.07 -11.23 -18.06
C ILE A 177 16.58 -11.57 -18.11
N PHE A 178 15.98 -11.46 -19.28
CA PHE A 178 14.55 -11.60 -19.53
C PHE A 178 13.69 -10.55 -18.83
N HIS A 179 12.37 -10.76 -18.89
CA HIS A 179 11.40 -9.88 -18.25
C HIS A 179 11.53 -9.93 -16.72
N PRO A 180 11.41 -8.80 -15.99
CA PRO A 180 11.64 -8.76 -14.55
C PRO A 180 10.78 -9.71 -13.70
N THR A 181 9.61 -10.07 -14.21
CA THR A 181 8.70 -11.04 -13.57
C THR A 181 9.28 -12.45 -13.48
N TRP A 182 10.27 -12.80 -14.31
CA TRP A 182 10.91 -14.11 -14.29
C TRP A 182 12.01 -14.22 -13.23
N CYS A 183 12.41 -13.09 -12.61
CA CYS A 183 13.44 -13.08 -11.55
C CYS A 183 14.74 -13.82 -11.95
N TYR A 184 15.16 -13.70 -13.21
CA TYR A 184 16.36 -14.37 -13.72
C TYR A 184 17.56 -13.42 -13.70
N PHE A 185 18.62 -13.84 -13.02
CA PHE A 185 19.81 -13.03 -12.79
C PHE A 185 21.08 -13.86 -13.00
N VAL A 186 22.09 -13.25 -13.59
CA VAL A 186 23.45 -13.80 -13.67
C VAL A 186 24.39 -12.80 -13.06
N GLY A 187 25.33 -13.23 -12.22
CA GLY A 187 26.16 -12.30 -11.47
C GLY A 187 27.54 -12.81 -11.12
N VAL A 188 28.35 -11.89 -10.62
CA VAL A 188 29.76 -12.12 -10.29
C VAL A 188 30.09 -11.39 -9.00
N GLY A 189 30.74 -12.08 -8.07
CA GLY A 189 31.41 -11.48 -6.93
C GLY A 189 32.90 -11.74 -6.99
N MET A 190 33.71 -10.69 -6.88
CA MET A 190 35.16 -10.78 -6.79
C MET A 190 35.64 -10.50 -5.38
N THR A 191 36.65 -11.23 -4.95
CA THR A 191 37.40 -10.96 -3.72
C THR A 191 38.87 -11.17 -4.06
N PHE A 192 39.79 -10.65 -3.25
CA PHE A 192 41.23 -10.69 -3.56
C PHE A 192 41.75 -12.06 -4.04
N ASN A 193 41.22 -13.17 -3.48
CA ASN A 193 41.71 -14.51 -3.77
C ASN A 193 40.66 -15.46 -4.37
N MET A 194 39.41 -15.02 -4.56
CA MET A 194 38.32 -15.90 -4.98
C MET A 194 37.28 -15.19 -5.83
N ARG A 195 36.88 -15.85 -6.92
CA ARG A 195 35.78 -15.47 -7.79
C ARG A 195 34.57 -16.34 -7.50
N THR A 196 33.41 -15.71 -7.33
CA THR A 196 32.13 -16.40 -7.15
C THR A 196 31.24 -16.07 -8.35
N ASN A 197 30.85 -17.10 -9.12
CA ASN A 197 29.88 -16.96 -10.20
C ASN A 197 28.49 -17.31 -9.68
N PHE A 198 27.51 -16.47 -10.03
CA PHE A 198 26.10 -16.68 -9.72
C PHE A 198 25.37 -17.01 -11.01
N ASP A 199 25.06 -18.29 -11.18
CA ASP A 199 24.30 -18.80 -12.32
C ASP A 199 22.93 -19.26 -11.86
N ALA A 200 21.91 -18.92 -12.64
CA ALA A 200 20.54 -19.39 -12.46
C ALA A 200 20.16 -20.30 -13.65
N VAL A 201 19.43 -21.37 -13.38
CA VAL A 201 18.84 -22.22 -14.42
C VAL A 201 17.37 -22.36 -14.10
N SER A 202 16.51 -21.99 -15.05
CA SER A 202 15.07 -22.19 -14.94
C SER A 202 14.66 -23.33 -15.87
N LEU A 203 13.94 -24.30 -15.33
CA LEU A 203 13.41 -25.45 -16.06
C LEU A 203 11.89 -25.39 -15.98
N HIS A 204 11.21 -25.68 -17.09
CA HIS A 204 9.74 -25.74 -17.11
C HIS A 204 9.21 -26.83 -16.17
N ASP A 205 9.84 -28.00 -16.19
CA ASP A 205 9.53 -29.13 -15.31
C ASP A 205 10.78 -29.56 -14.55
N ALA A 206 10.62 -29.83 -13.25
CA ALA A 206 11.69 -30.38 -12.44
C ALA A 206 11.97 -31.84 -12.86
N PRO A 207 13.19 -32.15 -13.36
CA PRO A 207 13.58 -33.53 -13.67
C PRO A 207 13.43 -34.43 -12.45
N GLU A 208 13.04 -35.69 -12.63
CA GLU A 208 12.80 -36.63 -11.52
C GLU A 208 13.99 -36.73 -10.56
N ARG A 209 15.21 -36.70 -11.11
CA ARG A 209 16.48 -36.71 -10.35
C ARG A 209 16.72 -35.46 -9.50
N MET A 210 15.96 -34.38 -9.67
CA MET A 210 16.11 -33.12 -8.93
C MET A 210 14.94 -32.87 -7.97
N ARG A 211 13.94 -33.76 -7.92
CA ARG A 211 12.76 -33.59 -7.06
C ARG A 211 13.00 -33.93 -5.59
N TYR A 212 13.95 -34.83 -5.34
CA TYR A 212 14.26 -35.34 -4.00
C TYR A 212 15.68 -34.96 -3.58
N LEU A 213 15.89 -34.82 -2.27
CA LEU A 213 17.18 -34.47 -1.66
C LEU A 213 18.30 -35.42 -2.09
N SER A 214 18.04 -36.72 -2.18
CA SER A 214 19.04 -37.71 -2.61
C SER A 214 19.63 -37.41 -4.00
N GLY A 215 18.80 -36.98 -4.93
CA GLY A 215 19.22 -36.62 -6.27
C GLY A 215 19.93 -35.26 -6.33
N LEU A 216 19.47 -34.28 -5.56
CA LEU A 216 20.13 -32.98 -5.39
C LEU A 216 21.53 -33.12 -4.78
N LEU A 217 21.67 -33.96 -3.75
CA LEU A 217 22.96 -34.27 -3.10
C LEU A 217 23.93 -34.94 -4.07
N LYS A 218 23.43 -35.82 -4.94
CA LYS A 218 24.26 -36.46 -5.97
C LYS A 218 24.83 -35.44 -6.93
N ILE A 219 24.00 -34.53 -7.45
CA ILE A 219 24.44 -33.45 -8.35
C ILE A 219 25.44 -32.52 -7.64
N PHE A 220 25.18 -32.19 -6.37
CA PHE A 220 26.09 -31.38 -5.57
C PHE A 220 27.46 -32.06 -5.45
N LYS A 221 27.51 -33.33 -5.03
CA LYS A 221 28.76 -34.09 -4.87
C LYS A 221 29.51 -34.28 -6.19
N GLU A 222 28.81 -34.44 -7.32
CA GLU A 222 29.42 -34.51 -8.65
C GLU A 222 30.11 -33.20 -9.07
N LYS A 223 29.60 -32.04 -8.60
CA LYS A 223 30.18 -30.73 -8.89
C LYS A 223 31.31 -30.32 -7.94
N VAL A 224 31.46 -30.97 -6.79
CA VAL A 224 32.55 -30.67 -5.86
C VAL A 224 33.84 -31.33 -6.39
N PRO A 225 34.92 -30.59 -6.65
CA PRO A 225 36.12 -31.12 -7.32
C PRO A 225 36.89 -32.21 -6.55
N HIS A 226 36.59 -32.40 -5.26
CA HIS A 226 37.26 -33.35 -4.38
C HIS A 226 36.22 -34.27 -3.73
N SER A 227 36.53 -35.57 -3.58
CA SER A 227 35.70 -36.51 -2.82
C SER A 227 35.56 -36.02 -1.37
N TYR A 228 34.47 -35.32 -1.10
CA TYR A 228 34.14 -34.83 0.23
C TYR A 228 33.64 -36.02 1.07
N GLU A 229 34.51 -36.55 1.94
CA GLU A 229 34.21 -37.75 2.75
C GLU A 229 33.22 -37.47 3.89
N LYS A 230 33.06 -36.20 4.28
CA LYS A 230 32.14 -35.82 5.36
C LYS A 230 30.69 -35.80 4.85
N PRO A 231 29.70 -36.19 5.68
CA PRO A 231 28.31 -36.05 5.30
C PRO A 231 27.96 -34.58 5.10
N ALA A 232 27.25 -34.26 4.02
CA ALA A 232 26.71 -32.93 3.80
C ALA A 232 25.69 -32.59 4.90
N ILE A 233 25.72 -31.34 5.36
CA ILE A 233 24.69 -30.80 6.26
C ILE A 233 23.71 -30.01 5.39
N VAL A 234 22.43 -30.32 5.50
CA VAL A 234 21.37 -29.75 4.69
C VAL A 234 20.23 -29.25 5.55
N SER A 235 19.59 -28.18 5.10
CA SER A 235 18.35 -27.68 5.68
C SER A 235 17.23 -27.89 4.67
N VAL A 236 16.11 -28.47 5.09
CA VAL A 236 14.95 -28.73 4.23
C VAL A 236 13.75 -27.97 4.75
N GLN A 237 13.00 -27.34 3.85
CA GLN A 237 11.73 -26.68 4.16
C GLN A 237 10.68 -27.12 3.15
N ASN A 238 9.59 -27.68 3.65
CA ASN A 238 8.42 -28.04 2.85
C ASN A 238 7.35 -26.98 3.07
N ILE A 239 6.80 -26.47 1.96
CA ILE A 239 5.72 -25.50 1.94
C ILE A 239 4.52 -26.18 1.29
N TYR A 240 3.43 -26.29 2.04
CA TYR A 240 2.17 -26.83 1.56
C TYR A 240 1.21 -25.68 1.32
N ASP A 241 0.69 -25.61 0.10
CA ASP A 241 -0.41 -24.74 -0.27
C ASP A 241 -1.72 -25.41 0.14
N LEU A 242 -2.47 -24.77 1.04
CA LEU A 242 -3.74 -25.28 1.54
C LEU A 242 -4.92 -24.57 0.85
N ASP A 243 -6.06 -25.26 0.81
CA ASP A 243 -7.27 -24.74 0.18
C ASP A 243 -7.63 -23.33 0.67
N GLU A 244 -7.88 -22.43 -0.28
CA GLU A 244 -8.21 -21.03 -0.02
C GLU A 244 -9.47 -20.91 0.86
N ILE A 245 -9.39 -20.12 1.92
CA ILE A 245 -10.56 -19.80 2.75
C ILE A 245 -11.18 -18.50 2.24
N ARG A 246 -12.37 -18.62 1.65
CA ARG A 246 -13.20 -17.47 1.28
C ARG A 246 -13.73 -16.76 2.53
N LEU A 247 -13.55 -15.45 2.60
CA LEU A 247 -14.07 -14.63 3.68
C LEU A 247 -15.59 -14.48 3.54
N LYS A 248 -16.36 -15.14 4.41
CA LYS A 248 -17.83 -15.17 4.37
C LYS A 248 -18.47 -14.03 5.16
N VAL A 249 -17.99 -12.79 5.01
CA VAL A 249 -18.72 -11.62 5.52
C VAL A 249 -19.40 -10.97 4.32
N PRO A 250 -20.72 -11.18 4.14
CA PRO A 250 -21.44 -10.62 3.02
C PRO A 250 -21.38 -9.09 3.06
N MET A 251 -21.43 -8.48 1.89
CA MET A 251 -21.60 -7.04 1.75
C MET A 251 -22.94 -6.64 2.36
N TYR A 252 -22.90 -5.70 3.29
CA TYR A 252 -24.07 -5.08 3.89
C TYR A 252 -24.16 -3.62 3.45
N VAL A 253 -25.34 -3.25 2.96
CA VAL A 253 -25.68 -1.89 2.55
C VAL A 253 -26.78 -1.38 3.47
N PRO A 254 -26.49 -0.39 4.34
CA PRO A 254 -27.50 0.22 5.18
C PRO A 254 -28.63 0.86 4.36
N PHE A 255 -29.86 0.82 4.88
CA PHE A 255 -31.06 1.43 4.30
C PHE A 255 -31.52 0.84 2.95
N ASP A 256 -30.97 -0.30 2.53
CA ASP A 256 -31.49 -1.05 1.38
C ASP A 256 -32.78 -1.81 1.77
N LEU A 257 -33.73 -1.90 0.83
CA LEU A 257 -35.10 -2.40 1.05
C LEU A 257 -35.11 -3.93 1.20
N ASN A 258 -34.60 -4.48 2.30
CA ASN A 258 -34.88 -5.86 2.75
C ASN A 258 -34.63 -6.04 4.27
N PRO A 259 -35.60 -5.66 5.12
CA PRO A 259 -35.47 -5.74 6.58
C PRO A 259 -35.54 -7.17 7.17
N LEU A 260 -35.55 -8.23 6.37
CA LEU A 260 -35.88 -9.60 6.81
C LEU A 260 -34.69 -10.55 7.01
N GLU A 261 -33.45 -10.17 6.68
CA GLU A 261 -32.29 -11.06 6.82
C GLU A 261 -31.11 -10.45 7.60
N VAL A 262 -31.39 -9.62 8.61
CA VAL A 262 -30.33 -9.14 9.51
C VAL A 262 -29.95 -10.26 10.49
N ARG A 263 -29.14 -11.22 10.04
CA ARG A 263 -28.34 -12.05 10.95
C ARG A 263 -27.32 -11.13 11.61
N VAL A 264 -27.69 -10.73 12.82
CA VAL A 264 -26.97 -9.90 13.77
C VAL A 264 -25.53 -10.42 13.95
N ILE A 265 -24.59 -9.82 13.23
CA ILE A 265 -23.31 -9.49 13.86
C ILE A 265 -23.62 -8.21 14.63
N SER A 266 -23.36 -8.20 15.94
CA SER A 266 -23.62 -7.06 16.83
C SER A 266 -22.74 -5.86 16.45
N LEU A 267 -23.11 -5.16 15.39
CA LEU A 267 -22.41 -4.01 14.80
C LEU A 267 -23.19 -2.73 15.08
N SER A 268 -23.57 -2.50 16.35
CA SER A 268 -24.21 -1.23 16.77
C SER A 268 -23.41 -0.01 16.28
N GLN A 269 -22.09 -0.16 16.17
CA GLN A 269 -21.14 0.86 15.72
C GLN A 269 -21.18 1.21 14.21
N PHE A 270 -21.81 0.41 13.34
CA PHE A 270 -21.78 0.59 11.88
C PHE A 270 -23.18 0.71 11.24
N THR A 271 -24.19 1.10 12.02
CA THR A 271 -25.59 1.18 11.59
C THR A 271 -25.82 1.96 10.29
N ALA A 272 -25.01 2.98 10.01
CA ALA A 272 -25.15 3.81 8.81
C ALA A 272 -24.00 3.66 7.79
N LEU A 273 -22.99 2.81 8.01
CA LEU A 273 -21.86 2.64 7.08
C LEU A 273 -21.89 1.26 6.40
N PRO A 274 -21.65 1.19 5.08
CA PRO A 274 -21.53 -0.08 4.38
C PRO A 274 -20.30 -0.86 4.86
N HIS A 275 -20.44 -2.17 5.02
CA HIS A 275 -19.35 -3.02 5.48
C HIS A 275 -19.40 -4.41 4.84
N GLY A 276 -18.33 -5.18 5.03
CA GLY A 276 -18.16 -6.50 4.44
C GLY A 276 -16.98 -6.56 3.48
N TYR A 277 -16.82 -7.71 2.84
CA TYR A 277 -15.75 -7.96 1.86
C TYR A 277 -16.36 -8.17 0.47
N PHE A 278 -15.57 -7.86 -0.57
CA PHE A 278 -15.94 -8.23 -1.94
C PHE A 278 -15.85 -9.76 -2.14
N SER A 279 -16.58 -10.27 -3.14
CA SER A 279 -16.66 -11.72 -3.40
C SER A 279 -15.34 -12.37 -3.84
N ASP A 280 -14.39 -11.57 -4.31
CA ASP A 280 -13.03 -11.96 -4.69
C ASP A 280 -12.06 -12.00 -3.50
N SER A 281 -12.49 -11.55 -2.32
CA SER A 281 -11.66 -11.55 -1.12
C SER A 281 -11.38 -12.97 -0.63
N LYS A 282 -10.11 -13.34 -0.72
CA LYS A 282 -9.60 -14.68 -0.37
C LYS A 282 -8.48 -14.61 0.65
N SER A 283 -8.30 -15.70 1.39
CA SER A 283 -7.14 -15.87 2.24
C SER A 283 -6.38 -17.12 1.81
N ASP A 284 -5.14 -16.91 1.39
CA ASP A 284 -4.21 -17.96 1.01
C ASP A 284 -3.52 -18.46 2.28
N ILE A 285 -3.37 -19.78 2.42
CA ILE A 285 -2.85 -20.42 3.63
C ILE A 285 -1.68 -21.31 3.27
N TYR A 286 -0.52 -21.00 3.84
CA TYR A 286 0.69 -21.78 3.65
C TYR A 286 1.09 -22.46 4.95
N ALA A 287 1.19 -23.78 4.96
CA ALA A 287 1.77 -24.52 6.07
C ALA A 287 3.24 -24.81 5.79
N ILE A 288 4.13 -24.31 6.64
CA ILE A 288 5.57 -24.33 6.43
C ILE A 288 6.22 -25.18 7.52
N PHE A 289 6.93 -26.23 7.11
CA PHE A 289 7.61 -27.16 8.00
C PHE A 289 9.10 -27.21 7.68
N THR A 290 9.94 -27.03 8.69
CA THR A 290 11.38 -26.83 8.52
C THR A 290 12.20 -27.83 9.33
N TRP A 291 13.26 -28.34 8.71
CA TRP A 291 14.28 -29.22 9.24
C TRP A 291 15.65 -28.57 9.04
N PRO A 292 16.13 -27.77 10.01
CA PRO A 292 17.41 -27.11 9.88
C PRO A 292 18.57 -28.06 10.18
N GLU A 293 19.66 -27.92 9.44
CA GLU A 293 20.98 -28.49 9.72
C GLU A 293 21.01 -30.02 9.98
N ILE A 294 20.30 -30.78 9.15
CA ILE A 294 20.28 -32.24 9.20
C ILE A 294 21.45 -32.80 8.40
N ALA A 295 22.15 -33.81 8.92
CA ALA A 295 23.15 -34.54 8.15
C ALA A 295 22.48 -35.44 7.10
N GLU A 296 23.06 -35.55 5.90
CA GLU A 296 22.49 -36.28 4.76
C GLU A 296 22.10 -37.75 5.04
N ASN A 297 22.73 -38.37 6.03
CA ASN A 297 22.50 -39.76 6.43
C ASN A 297 21.38 -39.92 7.47
N THR A 298 20.84 -38.83 8.00
CA THR A 298 19.85 -38.84 9.09
C THR A 298 18.43 -39.00 8.57
N ALA A 299 18.13 -38.47 7.39
CA ALA A 299 16.79 -38.51 6.79
C ALA A 299 16.85 -39.11 5.38
N ILE A 300 15.95 -40.05 5.11
CA ILE A 300 15.79 -40.64 3.78
C ILE A 300 14.77 -39.84 2.99
N ASP A 301 15.16 -39.39 1.80
CA ASP A 301 14.28 -38.71 0.86
C ASP A 301 14.58 -39.12 -0.58
N SER A 302 13.66 -39.89 -1.13
CA SER A 302 13.72 -40.55 -2.42
C SER A 302 12.31 -40.70 -2.99
N GLU A 303 12.22 -41.06 -4.27
CA GLU A 303 10.95 -41.27 -4.95
C GLU A 303 10.07 -42.35 -4.29
N LEU A 304 10.69 -43.38 -3.73
CA LEU A 304 9.99 -44.48 -3.05
C LEU A 304 9.57 -44.12 -1.63
N GLN A 305 10.34 -43.26 -0.96
CA GLN A 305 10.14 -42.95 0.46
C GLN A 305 10.74 -41.59 0.82
N THR A 306 9.93 -40.78 1.51
CA THR A 306 10.36 -39.54 2.16
C THR A 306 10.05 -39.56 3.65
N GLN A 307 11.01 -39.11 4.47
CA GLN A 307 10.86 -38.94 5.91
C GLN A 307 10.52 -37.50 6.30
N PHE A 308 10.48 -36.56 5.34
CA PHE A 308 10.11 -35.16 5.56
C PHE A 308 8.59 -34.96 5.68
N THR A 309 7.98 -35.70 6.59
CA THR A 309 6.56 -35.61 6.92
C THR A 309 6.32 -34.49 7.94
N PRO A 310 5.30 -33.63 7.79
CA PRO A 310 5.04 -32.49 8.68
C PRO A 310 5.10 -32.79 10.18
N SER A 311 4.61 -33.96 10.62
CA SER A 311 4.61 -34.39 12.02
C SER A 311 5.99 -34.62 12.63
N LYS A 312 7.03 -34.78 11.80
CA LYS A 312 8.43 -34.99 12.21
C LYS A 312 9.28 -33.72 12.06
N ALA A 313 8.67 -32.58 11.75
CA ALA A 313 9.39 -31.31 11.60
C ALA A 313 9.86 -30.76 12.94
N HIS A 314 11.02 -30.10 12.94
CA HIS A 314 11.53 -29.42 14.13
C HIS A 314 10.74 -28.13 14.39
N TYR A 315 10.44 -27.40 13.31
CA TYR A 315 9.68 -26.16 13.35
C TYR A 315 8.54 -26.22 12.34
N GLY A 316 7.38 -25.72 12.74
CA GLY A 316 6.20 -25.62 11.89
C GLY A 316 5.42 -24.36 12.21
N PHE A 317 5.02 -23.63 11.19
CA PHE A 317 4.09 -22.51 11.35
C PHE A 317 3.15 -22.41 10.16
N VAL A 318 2.01 -21.77 10.38
CA VAL A 318 1.02 -21.51 9.35
C VAL A 318 1.03 -20.01 9.07
N GLN A 319 1.21 -19.65 7.81
CA GLN A 319 1.16 -18.27 7.34
C GLN A 319 -0.18 -18.06 6.62
N LEU A 320 -0.98 -17.13 7.15
CA LEU A 320 -2.21 -16.68 6.53
C LEU A 320 -1.95 -15.36 5.80
N MET A 321 -2.23 -15.33 4.50
CA MET A 321 -2.19 -14.10 3.72
C MET A 321 -3.61 -13.72 3.31
N SER A 322 -4.10 -12.61 3.83
CA SER A 322 -5.46 -12.14 3.55
C SER A 322 -5.43 -11.09 2.45
N HIS A 323 -5.97 -11.44 1.27
CA HIS A 323 -6.24 -10.51 0.18
C HIS A 323 -7.66 -9.98 0.33
N ALA A 324 -7.91 -9.27 1.44
CA ALA A 324 -9.21 -8.73 1.77
C ALA A 324 -9.36 -7.29 1.29
N THR A 325 -10.17 -7.10 0.25
CA THR A 325 -10.62 -5.78 -0.18
C THR A 325 -11.83 -5.41 0.67
N SER A 326 -11.61 -4.57 1.69
CA SER A 326 -12.69 -4.09 2.56
C SER A 326 -13.62 -3.16 1.78
N TYR A 327 -14.91 -3.48 1.78
CA TYR A 327 -15.92 -2.69 1.08
C TYR A 327 -16.03 -1.26 1.64
N LEU A 328 -15.96 -1.14 2.98
CA LEU A 328 -15.93 0.14 3.68
C LEU A 328 -14.74 1.00 3.24
N SER A 329 -13.55 0.38 3.10
CA SER A 329 -12.35 1.10 2.67
C SER A 329 -12.51 1.70 1.28
N SER A 330 -13.14 0.98 0.35
CA SER A 330 -13.45 1.52 -0.99
C SER A 330 -14.38 2.72 -0.88
N CYS A 331 -15.51 2.56 -0.16
CA CYS A 331 -16.50 3.63 0.01
C CYS A 331 -15.90 4.91 0.62
N LEU A 332 -15.07 4.78 1.65
CA LEU A 332 -14.42 5.92 2.29
C LEU A 332 -13.35 6.56 1.40
N THR A 333 -12.65 5.77 0.59
CA THR A 333 -11.67 6.29 -0.38
C THR A 333 -12.37 7.13 -1.45
N ASP A 334 -13.50 6.63 -1.97
CA ASP A 334 -14.31 7.36 -2.95
C ASP A 334 -14.92 8.62 -2.34
N PHE A 335 -15.41 8.55 -1.10
CA PHE A 335 -15.89 9.73 -0.37
C PHE A 335 -14.78 10.76 -0.12
N LYS A 336 -13.56 10.33 0.17
CA LYS A 336 -12.41 11.23 0.30
C LYS A 336 -12.10 11.94 -1.02
N ARG A 337 -12.16 11.23 -2.16
CA ARG A 337 -11.94 11.85 -3.49
C ARG A 337 -12.94 12.97 -3.78
N LEU A 338 -14.16 12.89 -3.25
CA LEU A 338 -15.13 13.99 -3.39
C LEU A 338 -14.68 15.30 -2.75
N SER A 339 -13.88 15.26 -1.68
CA SER A 339 -13.35 16.47 -1.05
C SER A 339 -12.42 17.26 -1.99
N GLU A 340 -11.89 16.60 -3.02
CA GLU A 340 -11.03 17.20 -4.04
C GLU A 340 -11.84 17.74 -5.23
N SER A 341 -13.14 17.41 -5.32
CA SER A 341 -14.04 17.87 -6.38
C SER A 341 -14.47 19.32 -6.15
N LYS A 342 -14.41 20.15 -7.20
CA LYS A 342 -14.81 21.57 -7.18
C LYS A 342 -16.16 21.83 -7.85
N SER A 343 -16.97 20.80 -8.09
CA SER A 343 -18.25 20.96 -8.78
C SER A 343 -19.26 21.72 -7.91
N ALA A 344 -19.97 22.68 -8.52
CA ALA A 344 -20.96 23.48 -7.80
C ALA A 344 -22.24 22.66 -7.55
N LEU A 345 -22.79 22.73 -6.34
CA LEU A 345 -24.01 22.00 -5.93
C LEU A 345 -25.22 22.25 -6.87
N GLN A 346 -25.26 23.41 -7.53
CA GLN A 346 -26.28 23.79 -8.51
C GLN A 346 -26.28 22.93 -9.78
N SER A 347 -25.15 22.33 -10.16
CA SER A 347 -25.07 21.44 -11.34
C SER A 347 -25.80 20.11 -11.13
N TYR A 348 -26.04 19.71 -9.88
CA TYR A 348 -26.64 18.41 -9.55
C TYR A 348 -28.15 18.48 -9.24
N ILE A 349 -28.64 19.56 -8.62
CA ILE A 349 -30.07 19.74 -8.30
C ILE A 349 -30.83 20.54 -9.38
N GLY A 350 -30.10 21.29 -10.22
CA GLY A 350 -30.69 22.25 -11.13
C GLY A 350 -31.24 23.50 -10.40
N ARG A 351 -31.79 24.45 -11.18
CA ARG A 351 -32.25 25.79 -10.73
C ARG A 351 -33.40 25.79 -9.70
N TYR A 352 -33.87 24.64 -9.23
CA TYR A 352 -34.98 24.55 -8.27
C TYR A 352 -34.64 25.09 -6.87
N PHE A 353 -33.36 25.14 -6.49
CA PHE A 353 -32.92 25.89 -5.30
C PHE A 353 -32.92 27.41 -5.52
N SER A 354 -32.77 27.87 -6.77
CA SER A 354 -32.68 29.29 -7.12
C SER A 354 -34.06 29.96 -7.22
N ASN A 355 -35.15 29.20 -7.32
CA ASN A 355 -36.49 29.77 -7.39
C ASN A 355 -36.98 30.39 -6.06
N THR A 356 -36.24 30.25 -4.95
CA THR A 356 -36.49 31.08 -3.77
C THR A 356 -35.98 32.51 -3.94
N ALA A 357 -35.06 32.78 -4.88
CA ALA A 357 -34.58 34.13 -5.16
C ALA A 357 -35.49 34.91 -6.13
N ALA A 358 -36.17 34.21 -7.07
CA ALA A 358 -37.05 34.86 -8.04
C ALA A 358 -38.45 35.22 -7.48
N ILE A 359 -38.84 34.65 -6.34
CA ILE A 359 -40.07 35.05 -5.63
C ILE A 359 -39.85 36.36 -4.85
N SER A 360 -38.59 36.74 -4.59
CA SER A 360 -38.24 37.92 -3.78
C SER A 360 -38.50 39.27 -4.46
N GLU A 361 -38.61 39.36 -5.78
CA GLU A 361 -38.82 40.65 -6.45
C GLU A 361 -40.29 40.99 -6.74
N LEU A 362 -41.18 39.98 -6.83
CA LEU A 362 -42.61 40.22 -7.07
C LEU A 362 -43.47 40.16 -5.80
N GLU A 363 -42.94 39.66 -4.68
CA GLU A 363 -43.66 39.64 -3.39
C GLU A 363 -43.18 40.73 -2.41
N LEU A 364 -42.09 41.45 -2.70
CA LEU A 364 -41.56 42.50 -1.81
C LEU A 364 -42.47 43.73 -1.70
N GLU A 365 -43.32 44.00 -2.69
CA GLU A 365 -44.28 45.10 -2.62
C GLU A 365 -45.57 44.75 -1.86
N ASN A 366 -45.91 43.46 -1.72
CA ASN A 366 -47.16 43.02 -1.06
C ASN A 366 -47.00 42.51 0.38
N HIS A 367 -45.77 42.43 0.91
CA HIS A 367 -45.50 41.93 2.27
C HIS A 367 -44.91 42.92 3.27
N SER A 368 -44.87 44.22 2.93
CA SER A 368 -44.42 45.29 3.84
C SER A 368 -45.31 45.52 5.10
N THR A 369 -46.39 44.73 5.28
CA THR A 369 -47.29 44.83 6.45
C THR A 369 -47.46 43.52 7.25
N LYS A 370 -46.54 42.55 7.12
CA LYS A 370 -46.49 41.35 7.98
C LYS A 370 -45.26 41.29 8.89
N THR A 371 -44.77 42.44 9.34
CA THR A 371 -44.08 42.55 10.65
C THR A 371 -45.10 42.40 11.79
N LYS A 372 -45.86 41.29 11.81
CA LYS A 372 -46.54 40.87 13.03
C LYS A 372 -45.50 40.18 13.89
N LEU A 373 -45.02 40.95 14.87
CA LEU A 373 -44.40 40.50 16.12
C LEU A 373 -44.32 38.98 16.24
N MET A 374 -43.08 38.50 16.13
CA MET A 374 -42.60 37.24 16.66
C MET A 374 -43.19 37.07 18.07
N LYS A 375 -44.30 36.33 18.17
CA LYS A 375 -44.85 35.95 19.47
C LYS A 375 -43.80 35.06 20.10
N MET A 376 -43.07 35.59 21.08
CA MET A 376 -42.38 34.80 22.09
C MET A 376 -43.38 33.76 22.60
N ARG A 377 -43.32 32.55 22.04
CA ARG A 377 -44.00 31.38 22.60
C ARG A 377 -43.12 30.95 23.76
N SER A 378 -43.58 31.29 24.95
CA SER A 378 -42.98 30.89 26.21
C SER A 378 -42.77 29.38 26.25
N ALA A 379 -41.68 29.00 26.90
CA ALA A 379 -41.30 27.64 27.20
C ALA A 379 -42.46 26.84 27.82
N MET A 380 -43.18 26.10 27.00
CA MET A 380 -43.96 24.94 27.43
C MET A 380 -44.28 24.04 26.24
N GLN A 381 -44.00 22.76 26.43
CA GLN A 381 -44.47 21.58 25.68
C GLN A 381 -43.57 21.08 24.54
N GLN A 382 -42.67 20.15 24.90
CA GLN A 382 -42.15 19.09 24.02
C GLN A 382 -43.28 18.30 23.31
N GLU A 383 -44.51 18.33 23.82
CA GLU A 383 -45.68 17.67 23.20
C GLU A 383 -46.30 18.44 22.01
N ASN A 384 -46.06 19.75 21.88
CA ASN A 384 -46.52 20.54 20.72
C ASN A 384 -45.56 20.45 19.53
N TYR A 385 -44.33 20.00 19.77
CA TYR A 385 -43.28 19.83 18.76
C TYR A 385 -43.68 18.86 17.64
N TYR A 386 -44.14 17.66 18.01
CA TYR A 386 -44.56 16.63 17.05
C TYR A 386 -45.84 16.99 16.29
N LYS A 387 -46.76 17.72 16.93
CA LYS A 387 -47.99 18.17 16.30
C LYS A 387 -47.71 19.23 15.24
N LEU A 388 -46.85 20.21 15.56
CA LEU A 388 -46.42 21.23 14.59
C LEU A 388 -45.66 20.60 13.42
N TYR A 389 -44.80 19.61 13.69
CA TYR A 389 -44.08 18.88 12.65
C TYR A 389 -45.02 18.10 11.73
N LYS A 390 -45.94 17.28 12.29
CA LYS A 390 -46.94 16.53 11.51
C LYS A 390 -47.89 17.43 10.70
N GLU A 391 -48.31 18.56 11.27
CA GLU A 391 -49.17 19.55 10.58
C GLU A 391 -48.45 20.22 9.40
N THR A 392 -47.13 20.43 9.52
CA THR A 392 -46.33 21.11 8.48
C THR A 392 -45.73 20.13 7.46
N GLU A 393 -45.45 18.88 7.83
CA GLU A 393 -45.09 17.78 6.91
C GLU A 393 -46.21 17.56 5.87
N GLN A 394 -47.47 17.59 6.30
CA GLN A 394 -48.64 17.43 5.42
C GLN A 394 -48.78 18.58 4.40
N GLN A 395 -48.20 19.76 4.67
CA GLN A 395 -48.30 20.93 3.80
C GLN A 395 -47.06 21.15 2.90
N SER A 396 -45.90 20.55 3.20
CA SER A 396 -44.60 20.95 2.63
C SER A 396 -43.83 19.87 1.87
N GLN A 397 -44.47 18.80 1.39
CA GLN A 397 -43.86 17.83 0.48
C GLN A 397 -43.75 18.38 -0.97
N LYS A 398 -43.05 19.49 -1.17
CA LYS A 398 -42.40 19.69 -2.48
C LYS A 398 -41.25 18.68 -2.57
N LYS A 399 -41.41 17.67 -3.41
CA LYS A 399 -40.43 16.61 -3.66
C LYS A 399 -39.07 17.22 -3.97
N VAL A 400 -38.06 16.89 -3.16
CA VAL A 400 -36.67 17.23 -3.48
C VAL A 400 -36.27 16.34 -4.66
N PRO A 401 -35.91 16.91 -5.82
CA PRO A 401 -35.54 16.10 -6.97
C PRO A 401 -34.24 15.36 -6.68
N GLY A 402 -34.20 14.07 -7.00
CA GLY A 402 -32.99 13.27 -6.89
C GLY A 402 -33.22 11.77 -7.07
N PRO A 403 -32.14 10.98 -7.00
CA PRO A 403 -32.16 9.54 -7.30
C PRO A 403 -32.80 8.67 -6.22
N MET A 404 -32.92 9.14 -4.97
CA MET A 404 -33.51 8.37 -3.87
C MET A 404 -35.03 8.44 -3.86
N THR A 405 -35.66 7.33 -3.49
CA THR A 405 -37.11 7.28 -3.23
C THR A 405 -37.45 7.96 -1.89
N ASP A 406 -38.67 8.49 -1.78
CA ASP A 406 -39.14 9.16 -0.57
C ASP A 406 -39.06 8.25 0.68
N LEU A 407 -39.24 6.92 0.50
CA LEU A 407 -39.15 5.95 1.59
C LEU A 407 -37.72 5.87 2.17
N VAL A 408 -36.72 5.73 1.30
CA VAL A 408 -35.31 5.64 1.70
C VAL A 408 -34.84 6.97 2.30
N LEU A 409 -35.20 8.08 1.65
CA LEU A 409 -34.87 9.43 2.14
C LEU A 409 -35.43 9.67 3.55
N ASN A 410 -36.70 9.31 3.78
CA ASN A 410 -37.33 9.44 5.09
C ASN A 410 -36.66 8.54 6.14
N GLN A 411 -36.26 7.31 5.80
CA GLN A 411 -35.51 6.45 6.73
C GLN A 411 -34.16 7.06 7.14
N MET A 412 -33.45 7.70 6.21
CA MET A 412 -32.20 8.40 6.51
C MET A 412 -32.44 9.66 7.38
N LEU A 413 -33.53 10.40 7.14
CA LEU A 413 -33.92 11.51 8.01
C LEU A 413 -34.28 11.04 9.43
N TYR A 414 -34.94 9.89 9.56
CA TYR A 414 -35.22 9.28 10.87
C TYR A 414 -33.93 8.88 11.60
N TYR A 415 -32.90 8.47 10.87
CA TYR A 415 -31.58 8.22 11.44
C TYR A 415 -30.89 9.53 11.89
N LEU A 416 -31.00 10.63 11.14
CA LEU A 416 -30.41 11.93 11.51
C LEU A 416 -31.08 12.57 12.73
N PHE A 417 -32.41 12.52 12.76
CA PHE A 417 -33.24 13.14 13.79
C PHE A 417 -34.19 12.13 14.46
N PRO A 418 -33.69 11.17 15.26
CA PRO A 418 -34.53 10.21 15.98
C PRO A 418 -35.56 10.89 16.89
N ASP A 419 -35.17 12.01 17.52
CA ASP A 419 -36.04 12.80 18.39
C ASP A 419 -37.21 13.46 17.65
N MET A 420 -37.20 13.54 16.32
CA MET A 420 -38.33 14.05 15.52
C MET A 420 -39.41 12.99 15.28
N HIS A 421 -39.07 11.71 15.44
CA HIS A 421 -39.92 10.60 15.02
C HIS A 421 -40.04 9.51 16.09
N PRO A 422 -40.63 9.83 17.27
CA PRO A 422 -40.77 8.92 18.41
C PRO A 422 -41.67 7.72 18.10
N GLU A 423 -42.54 7.84 17.09
CA GLU A 423 -43.43 6.77 16.63
C GLU A 423 -42.68 5.67 15.84
N LYS A 424 -41.42 5.92 15.43
CA LYS A 424 -40.57 4.95 14.70
C LYS A 424 -39.13 4.97 15.26
N PRO A 425 -38.89 4.47 16.49
CA PRO A 425 -37.60 4.53 17.16
C PRO A 425 -36.63 3.46 16.61
N LEU A 426 -36.35 3.51 15.31
CA LEU A 426 -35.46 2.57 14.62
C LEU A 426 -33.98 2.81 14.99
N PHE A 427 -33.63 4.04 15.39
CA PHE A 427 -32.24 4.48 15.57
C PHE A 427 -32.05 5.39 16.79
N PRO A 428 -32.28 4.89 18.03
CA PRO A 428 -32.11 5.70 19.24
C PRO A 428 -30.68 6.24 19.38
N TYR A 429 -30.52 7.33 20.14
CA TYR A 429 -29.18 7.83 20.47
C TYR A 429 -28.45 6.86 21.40
N GLU A 430 -27.20 6.55 21.08
CA GLU A 430 -26.30 5.78 21.93
C GLU A 430 -25.84 6.62 23.11
N THR A 431 -25.66 5.99 24.27
CA THR A 431 -25.12 6.66 25.46
C THR A 431 -23.69 7.11 25.20
N PRO A 432 -23.33 8.37 25.50
CA PRO A 432 -22.04 8.91 25.15
C PRO A 432 -20.90 8.23 25.93
N GLN A 433 -20.11 7.39 25.25
CA GLN A 433 -18.82 6.93 25.77
C GLN A 433 -17.76 8.01 25.51
N HIS A 434 -17.14 8.52 26.58
CA HIS A 434 -16.07 9.51 26.47
C HIS A 434 -14.74 8.81 26.19
N ASP A 435 -14.21 9.00 24.98
CA ASP A 435 -12.88 8.54 24.59
C ASP A 435 -11.90 9.73 24.64
N PRO A 436 -10.97 9.78 25.62
CA PRO A 436 -10.08 10.92 25.81
C PRO A 436 -9.06 11.10 24.67
N HIS A 437 -8.92 10.13 23.77
CA HIS A 437 -8.00 10.22 22.65
C HIS A 437 -8.58 10.92 21.40
N ARG A 438 -9.89 11.28 21.39
CA ARG A 438 -10.60 11.83 20.22
C ARG A 438 -10.78 13.35 20.26
N ILE A 439 -9.69 14.12 20.37
CA ILE A 439 -9.72 15.57 20.60
C ILE A 439 -10.24 16.38 19.38
N LYS A 440 -10.14 15.85 18.15
CA LYS A 440 -10.55 16.54 16.90
C LYS A 440 -11.67 15.84 16.13
N SER A 441 -12.28 14.80 16.71
CA SER A 441 -13.35 14.03 16.05
C SER A 441 -14.71 14.45 16.60
N ALA A 442 -15.75 14.33 15.76
CA ALA A 442 -17.11 14.48 16.24
C ALA A 442 -17.39 13.44 17.35
N LYS A 443 -18.18 13.83 18.35
CA LYS A 443 -18.55 12.94 19.46
C LYS A 443 -19.28 11.70 18.91
N PRO A 444 -19.05 10.49 19.49
CA PRO A 444 -19.82 9.30 19.18
C PRO A 444 -21.31 9.64 19.14
N ASP A 445 -21.94 9.30 18.02
CA ASP A 445 -23.37 9.41 17.78
C ASP A 445 -23.95 10.84 17.72
N SER A 446 -23.08 11.85 17.60
CA SER A 446 -23.49 13.24 17.33
C SER A 446 -24.11 13.41 15.94
N LEU A 447 -24.90 14.47 15.76
CA LEU A 447 -25.49 14.83 14.47
C LEU A 447 -24.44 14.89 13.34
N VAL A 448 -23.24 15.43 13.64
CA VAL A 448 -22.13 15.54 12.67
C VAL A 448 -21.60 14.17 12.25
N GLN A 449 -21.50 13.22 13.19
CA GLN A 449 -21.07 11.86 12.86
C GLN A 449 -22.16 11.11 12.08
N ARG A 450 -23.42 11.19 12.52
CA ARG A 450 -24.54 10.54 11.82
C ARG A 450 -24.65 11.04 10.37
N LEU A 451 -24.51 12.36 10.18
CA LEU A 451 -24.51 12.98 8.86
C LEU A 451 -23.31 12.54 8.01
N SER A 452 -22.09 12.52 8.56
CA SER A 452 -20.91 12.11 7.79
C SER A 452 -20.98 10.64 7.36
N CYS A 453 -21.45 9.74 8.23
CA CYS A 453 -21.71 8.34 7.89
C CYS A 453 -22.75 8.21 6.77
N LEU A 454 -23.88 8.92 6.87
CA LEU A 454 -24.91 8.89 5.82
C LEU A 454 -24.42 9.44 4.48
N LEU A 455 -23.66 10.55 4.49
CA LEU A 455 -23.14 11.14 3.25
C LEU A 455 -22.19 10.15 2.54
N ALA A 456 -21.35 9.44 3.29
CA ALA A 456 -20.48 8.41 2.72
C ALA A 456 -21.29 7.27 2.09
N THR A 457 -22.35 6.81 2.77
CA THR A 457 -23.24 5.74 2.28
C THR A 457 -24.08 6.16 1.09
N CYS A 458 -24.59 7.40 1.10
CA CYS A 458 -25.34 7.98 -0.01
C CYS A 458 -24.47 8.07 -1.28
N ASN A 459 -23.23 8.49 -1.11
CA ASN A 459 -22.27 8.51 -2.21
C ASN A 459 -22.00 7.12 -2.79
N ALA A 460 -21.87 6.11 -1.93
CA ALA A 460 -21.58 4.76 -2.39
C ALA A 460 -22.77 4.09 -3.11
N HIS A 461 -24.01 4.24 -2.61
CA HIS A 461 -25.13 3.41 -3.04
C HIS A 461 -26.36 4.14 -3.56
N PHE A 462 -26.58 5.38 -3.14
CA PHE A 462 -27.85 6.06 -3.35
C PHE A 462 -27.76 7.17 -4.40
N GLY A 463 -27.09 6.88 -5.52
CA GLY A 463 -26.99 7.78 -6.66
C GLY A 463 -25.79 8.75 -6.64
N GLY A 464 -24.73 8.41 -5.91
CA GLY A 464 -23.44 9.12 -5.97
C GLY A 464 -23.53 10.55 -5.48
N GLU A 465 -22.85 11.45 -6.18
CA GLU A 465 -22.87 12.90 -5.92
C GLU A 465 -24.30 13.47 -5.91
N ARG A 466 -25.19 12.99 -6.80
CA ARG A 466 -26.59 13.46 -6.86
C ARG A 466 -27.39 13.04 -5.63
N GLY A 467 -27.15 11.82 -5.13
CA GLY A 467 -27.75 11.32 -3.90
C GLY A 467 -27.29 12.08 -2.67
N LEU A 468 -25.97 12.27 -2.56
CA LEU A 468 -25.34 13.08 -1.51
C LEU A 468 -25.95 14.49 -1.47
N VAL A 469 -26.13 15.10 -2.63
CA VAL A 469 -26.68 16.44 -2.75
C VAL A 469 -28.19 16.47 -2.39
N GLN A 470 -28.96 15.43 -2.74
CA GLN A 470 -30.37 15.30 -2.35
C GLN A 470 -30.55 15.15 -0.83
N ILE A 471 -29.72 14.34 -0.15
CA ILE A 471 -29.76 14.23 1.31
C ILE A 471 -29.31 15.55 1.96
N TRP A 472 -28.28 16.21 1.43
CA TRP A 472 -27.82 17.51 1.93
C TRP A 472 -28.92 18.58 1.82
N ALA A 473 -29.60 18.66 0.68
CA ALA A 473 -30.73 19.57 0.48
C ALA A 473 -31.87 19.32 1.48
N SER A 474 -32.19 18.06 1.73
CA SER A 474 -33.23 17.66 2.68
C SER A 474 -32.83 18.00 4.12
N PHE A 475 -31.58 17.73 4.50
CA PHE A 475 -31.00 18.12 5.78
C PHE A 475 -31.06 19.63 6.02
N ILE A 476 -30.68 20.45 5.03
CA ILE A 476 -30.76 21.92 5.14
C ILE A 476 -32.21 22.41 5.24
N LYS A 477 -33.15 21.77 4.53
CA LYS A 477 -34.58 22.08 4.63
C LYS A 477 -35.11 21.82 6.04
N GLU A 478 -34.74 20.69 6.66
CA GLU A 478 -35.09 20.38 8.05
C GLU A 478 -34.45 21.36 9.04
N LEU A 479 -33.17 21.71 8.86
CA LEU A 479 -32.52 22.73 9.69
C LEU A 479 -33.18 24.10 9.58
N ARG A 480 -33.58 24.50 8.36
CA ARG A 480 -34.31 25.76 8.13
C ARG A 480 -35.67 25.74 8.80
N PHE A 481 -36.38 24.61 8.74
CA PHE A 481 -37.63 24.44 9.47
C PHE A 481 -37.44 24.58 10.99
N LEU A 482 -36.40 23.97 11.56
CA LEU A 482 -36.06 24.12 12.98
C LEU A 482 -35.76 25.57 13.32
N TRP A 483 -35.00 26.27 12.48
CA TRP A 483 -34.65 27.67 12.65
C TRP A 483 -35.86 28.60 12.60
N ASP A 484 -36.68 28.48 11.56
CA ASP A 484 -37.87 29.32 11.33
C ASP A 484 -38.90 29.17 12.47
N ASN A 485 -38.91 28.02 13.16
CA ASN A 485 -39.77 27.73 14.31
C ASN A 485 -39.07 27.87 15.67
N CYS A 486 -37.81 28.33 15.71
CA CYS A 486 -37.01 28.49 16.93
C CYS A 486 -36.90 27.21 17.79
N LEU A 487 -36.75 26.06 17.13
CA LEU A 487 -36.61 24.76 17.76
C LEU A 487 -35.13 24.39 17.99
N PRO A 488 -34.79 23.67 19.08
CA PRO A 488 -33.42 23.19 19.29
C PRO A 488 -33.06 22.11 18.27
N ILE A 489 -31.79 22.07 17.86
CA ILE A 489 -31.28 21.06 16.93
C ILE A 489 -31.01 19.75 17.69
N PRO A 490 -31.68 18.64 17.34
CA PRO A 490 -31.44 17.33 17.97
C PRO A 490 -30.01 16.83 17.76
N GLY A 491 -29.45 16.09 18.73
CA GLY A 491 -28.12 15.49 18.61
C GLY A 491 -26.92 16.47 18.70
N VAL A 492 -27.17 17.77 18.84
CA VAL A 492 -26.19 18.78 19.27
C VAL A 492 -26.41 18.95 20.76
N LEU A 493 -25.49 18.43 21.59
CA LEU A 493 -25.64 18.44 23.05
C LEU A 493 -26.07 19.80 23.58
N LYS A 494 -27.03 19.80 24.51
CA LYS A 494 -27.14 20.88 25.49
C LYS A 494 -25.78 21.04 26.16
N CYS A 495 -25.19 22.20 25.98
CA CYS A 495 -23.88 22.54 26.51
C CYS A 495 -23.98 22.71 28.03
N ASP A 496 -24.04 21.62 28.77
CA ASP A 496 -23.77 21.62 30.20
C ASP A 496 -22.26 21.48 30.41
N THR A 497 -21.46 22.43 29.88
CA THR A 497 -20.14 22.84 30.38
C THR A 497 -19.51 23.91 29.47
N SER A 498 -19.45 25.15 29.99
CA SER A 498 -18.63 26.30 29.56
C SER A 498 -18.91 26.97 28.19
N PRO A 499 -18.78 28.32 28.10
CA PRO A 499 -19.31 29.11 26.97
C PRO A 499 -18.42 29.12 25.71
N LEU A 500 -17.34 28.32 25.67
CA LEU A 500 -16.31 28.43 24.65
C LEU A 500 -16.60 27.59 23.39
N ASP A 501 -17.35 26.49 23.51
CA ASP A 501 -17.58 25.57 22.38
C ASP A 501 -18.75 25.97 21.46
N ALA A 502 -19.71 26.74 21.97
CA ALA A 502 -20.83 27.24 21.16
C ALA A 502 -20.39 28.28 20.11
N ASN A 503 -19.28 28.99 20.36
CA ASN A 503 -18.74 29.99 19.45
C ASN A 503 -18.01 29.37 18.24
N LEU A 504 -17.49 28.15 18.37
CA LEU A 504 -16.79 27.47 17.27
C LEU A 504 -17.74 27.00 16.16
N PHE A 505 -19.00 26.68 16.49
CA PHE A 505 -20.00 26.27 15.51
C PHE A 505 -20.43 27.41 14.58
N TRP A 506 -20.57 28.63 15.13
CA TRP A 506 -20.91 29.82 14.35
C TRP A 506 -19.73 30.40 13.57
N LEU A 507 -18.52 30.38 14.13
CA LEU A 507 -17.32 30.88 13.47
C LEU A 507 -16.88 29.99 12.28
N SER A 508 -17.07 28.66 12.36
CA SER A 508 -16.81 27.76 11.25
C SER A 508 -17.83 27.87 10.10
N TRP A 509 -19.04 28.34 10.38
CA TRP A 509 -20.08 28.48 9.36
C TRP A 509 -19.92 29.79 8.57
N ALA A 510 -19.47 30.86 9.23
CA ALA A 510 -19.21 32.16 8.61
C ALA A 510 -17.89 32.23 7.81
N SER A 511 -16.90 31.40 8.12
CA SER A 511 -15.58 31.44 7.46
C SER A 511 -15.54 30.76 6.08
N ASN A 512 -16.54 29.94 5.74
CA ASN A 512 -16.61 29.25 4.44
C ASN A 512 -17.44 30.00 3.37
N SER A 513 -17.96 31.19 3.68
CA SER A 513 -18.80 31.98 2.75
C SER A 513 -18.15 33.22 2.15
N THR A 514 -16.84 33.42 2.30
CA THR A 514 -16.12 34.56 1.68
C THR A 514 -14.95 34.10 0.81
N PRO A 515 -14.83 34.59 -0.45
CA PRO A 515 -13.64 34.36 -1.23
C PRO A 515 -12.48 35.18 -0.63
N LEU A 516 -11.41 34.49 -0.23
CA LEU A 516 -10.18 35.11 0.27
C LEU A 516 -9.60 36.07 -0.79
N ASN A 517 -9.70 37.36 -0.54
CA ASN A 517 -8.73 38.33 -1.05
C ASN A 517 -7.53 38.32 -0.09
N SER A 518 -6.37 37.97 -0.63
CA SER A 518 -5.10 37.97 0.06
C SER A 518 -4.68 39.38 0.47
N GLN A 519 -4.52 39.65 1.77
CA GLN A 519 -3.52 40.59 2.26
C GLN A 519 -2.85 40.10 3.55
N LYS A 520 -1.53 40.27 3.53
CA LYS A 520 -0.50 39.98 4.52
C LYS A 520 -0.76 40.62 5.90
N ALA A 521 -0.34 39.92 6.95
CA ALA A 521 0.40 40.43 8.12
C ALA A 521 0.85 39.20 8.95
N GLN A 522 2.11 38.79 8.98
CA GLN A 522 3.13 39.20 9.97
C GLN A 522 2.56 39.35 11.39
N PHE A 523 2.65 38.29 12.20
CA PHE A 523 3.58 38.15 13.32
C PHE A 523 3.80 36.67 13.64
#